data_AF-K0HR80-F1
#
_entry.id   AF-K0HR80-F1
#
_cell.length_a   1.000
_cell.length_b   1.000
_cell.length_c   1.000
_cell.angle_alpha   90.00
_cell.angle_beta   90.00
_cell.angle_gamma   90.00
#
_symmetry.space_group_name_H-M   'P 1'
#
loop_
_entity.id
_entity.type
_entity.pdbx_description
1 polymer ?
#
loop_
_entity_poly.entity_id
_entity_poly.type
_entity_poly.pdbx_seq_one_letter_code
_entity_poly.pdbx_strand_id
1 'polypeptide(L)'
;MTQFRKKPVVITAITFDQLVTHGTERCKAEGRESNIVNGMPWSFSYAGHPITHENDDCYLIPTLEGTMKMGRDDMLITGVKGEIYPCKRDIFEATYDLAPADLEQEIQAKADKGPRVTPAALQAEIVSAHYFTAYQGAVMATSGPVPGELGLLTFCVLVLRNGFTVIGHSACASPENYNKEIGERIARENAEREIWPLLGFRLRDELARPVLTDADAAADLAGTPRPT
;
A
#
# COMPACT_ATOMS: atom_id res chain seq x y z
N MET A 1 2.13 -33.20 4.69
CA MET A 1 1.94 -32.39 3.46
C MET A 1 2.70 -31.10 3.65
N THR A 2 3.47 -30.66 2.67
CA THR A 2 4.23 -29.40 2.76
C THR A 2 3.35 -28.28 2.22
N GLN A 3 3.18 -27.23 3.02
CA GLN A 3 2.41 -26.04 2.65
C GLN A 3 3.37 -24.94 2.20
N PHE A 4 2.96 -24.20 1.17
CA PHE A 4 3.72 -23.07 0.62
C PHE A 4 2.80 -21.86 0.52
N ARG A 5 3.34 -20.66 0.74
CA ARG A 5 2.62 -19.38 0.54
C ARG A 5 3.18 -18.65 -0.67
N LYS A 6 2.33 -17.88 -1.37
CA LYS A 6 2.80 -16.98 -2.44
C LYS A 6 3.72 -15.91 -1.86
N LYS A 7 4.69 -15.44 -2.66
CA LYS A 7 5.44 -14.22 -2.33
C LYS A 7 4.48 -13.02 -2.41
N PRO A 8 4.66 -11.98 -1.59
CA PRO A 8 3.92 -10.73 -1.76
C PRO A 8 4.29 -10.11 -3.12
N VAL A 9 3.30 -9.90 -3.97
CA VAL A 9 3.44 -9.41 -5.34
C VAL A 9 2.31 -8.41 -5.60
N VAL A 10 2.66 -7.26 -6.19
CA VAL A 10 1.67 -6.31 -6.72
C VAL A 10 1.38 -6.67 -8.18
N ILE A 11 0.09 -6.72 -8.52
CA ILE A 11 -0.40 -6.99 -9.88
C ILE A 11 -1.23 -5.82 -10.39
N THR A 12 -1.43 -5.75 -11.70
CA THR A 12 -2.41 -4.85 -12.31
C THR A 12 -3.67 -5.63 -12.62
N ALA A 13 -4.83 -5.03 -12.39
CA ALA A 13 -6.11 -5.58 -12.83
C ALA A 13 -7.00 -4.48 -13.40
N ILE A 14 -7.80 -4.81 -14.41
CA ILE A 14 -8.80 -3.91 -14.98
C ILE A 14 -10.15 -4.61 -15.10
N THR A 15 -11.22 -3.83 -15.00
CA THR A 15 -12.59 -4.28 -15.25
C THR A 15 -12.83 -4.50 -16.75
N PHE A 16 -13.93 -5.19 -17.08
CA PHE A 16 -14.39 -5.33 -18.46
C PHE A 16 -14.58 -3.98 -19.17
N ASP A 17 -15.22 -3.01 -18.52
CA ASP A 17 -15.49 -1.70 -19.13
C ASP A 17 -14.19 -0.90 -19.35
N GLN A 18 -13.21 -1.02 -18.46
CA GLN A 18 -11.88 -0.45 -18.66
C GLN A 18 -11.16 -1.10 -19.85
N LEU A 19 -11.31 -2.42 -20.04
CA LEU A 19 -10.76 -3.12 -21.19
C LEU A 19 -11.42 -2.67 -22.51
N VAL A 20 -12.75 -2.51 -22.53
CA VAL A 20 -13.50 -1.95 -23.67
C VAL A 20 -13.01 -0.54 -24.00
N THR A 21 -12.85 0.31 -22.98
CA THR A 21 -12.37 1.69 -23.13
C THR A 21 -10.98 1.71 -23.74
N HIS A 22 -10.04 0.93 -23.19
CA HIS A 22 -8.69 0.78 -23.73
C HIS A 22 -8.71 0.37 -25.20
N GLY A 23 -9.47 -0.67 -25.54
CA GLY A 23 -9.54 -1.17 -26.92
C GLY A 23 -10.14 -0.13 -27.88
N THR A 24 -11.16 0.60 -27.44
CA THR A 24 -11.81 1.67 -28.22
C THR A 24 -10.85 2.81 -28.52
N GLU A 25 -10.14 3.29 -27.50
CA GLU A 25 -9.12 4.34 -27.64
C GLU A 25 -8.00 3.89 -28.56
N ARG A 26 -7.57 2.62 -28.44
CA ARG A 26 -6.53 2.05 -29.28
C ARG A 26 -6.95 1.97 -30.75
N CYS A 27 -8.18 1.53 -31.03
CA CYS A 27 -8.72 1.50 -32.39
C CYS A 27 -8.77 2.91 -33.00
N LYS A 28 -9.23 3.93 -32.24
CA LYS A 28 -9.24 5.33 -32.70
C LYS A 28 -7.83 5.84 -33.01
N ALA A 29 -6.89 5.60 -32.10
CA ALA A 29 -5.49 6.02 -32.28
C ALA A 29 -4.82 5.40 -33.53
N GLU A 30 -5.28 4.23 -33.95
CA GLU A 30 -4.79 3.51 -35.12
C GLU A 30 -5.61 3.76 -36.40
N GLY A 31 -6.63 4.63 -36.36
CA GLY A 31 -7.53 4.88 -37.49
C GLY A 31 -8.38 3.68 -37.89
N ARG A 32 -8.69 2.80 -36.92
CA ARG A 32 -9.49 1.56 -37.07
C ARG A 32 -10.87 1.70 -36.45
N GLU A 33 -11.51 2.87 -36.55
CA GLU A 33 -12.84 3.10 -35.94
C GLU A 33 -13.92 2.17 -36.47
N SER A 34 -13.80 1.70 -37.72
CA SER A 34 -14.70 0.70 -38.31
C SER A 34 -14.68 -0.65 -37.59
N ASN A 35 -13.64 -0.93 -36.79
CA ASN A 35 -13.53 -2.12 -35.96
C ASN A 35 -14.37 -2.02 -34.68
N ILE A 36 -14.92 -0.85 -34.35
CA ILE A 36 -15.78 -0.63 -33.19
C ILE A 36 -17.24 -0.82 -33.63
N VAL A 37 -17.89 -1.84 -33.10
CA VAL A 37 -19.30 -2.18 -33.38
C VAL A 37 -20.03 -2.26 -32.05
N ASN A 38 -21.21 -1.66 -31.96
CA ASN A 38 -21.98 -1.56 -30.70
C ASN A 38 -21.17 -0.99 -29.52
N GLY A 39 -20.23 -0.08 -29.80
CA GLY A 39 -19.37 0.52 -28.79
C GLY A 39 -18.23 -0.38 -28.31
N MET A 40 -18.05 -1.57 -28.90
CA MET A 40 -17.00 -2.52 -28.56
C MET A 40 -16.09 -2.82 -29.76
N PRO A 41 -14.76 -2.76 -29.61
CA PRO A 41 -13.84 -3.17 -30.67
C PRO A 41 -13.85 -4.68 -30.88
N TRP A 42 -13.91 -5.12 -32.14
CA TRP A 42 -13.84 -6.52 -32.55
C TRP A 42 -12.49 -7.18 -32.25
N SER A 43 -11.41 -6.41 -32.38
CA SER A 43 -10.05 -6.86 -32.10
C SER A 43 -9.09 -5.73 -31.78
N PHE A 44 -8.23 -5.92 -30.78
CA PHE A 44 -7.20 -4.97 -30.38
C PHE A 44 -6.10 -5.67 -29.57
N SER A 45 -5.05 -4.94 -29.20
CA SER A 45 -4.00 -5.46 -28.32
C SER A 45 -4.07 -4.84 -26.92
N TYR A 46 -3.90 -5.66 -25.91
CA TYR A 46 -3.74 -5.27 -24.51
C TYR A 46 -2.56 -6.02 -23.90
N ALA A 47 -1.63 -5.30 -23.25
CA ALA A 47 -0.42 -5.87 -22.64
C ALA A 47 0.39 -6.81 -23.56
N GLY A 48 0.37 -6.57 -24.88
CA GLY A 48 1.06 -7.41 -25.88
C GLY A 48 0.28 -8.63 -26.34
N HIS A 49 -0.94 -8.84 -25.84
CA HIS A 49 -1.82 -9.97 -26.21
C HIS A 49 -2.94 -9.52 -27.14
N PRO A 50 -3.36 -10.36 -28.11
CA PRO A 50 -4.53 -10.09 -28.93
C PRO A 50 -5.80 -10.36 -28.12
N ILE A 51 -6.69 -9.37 -28.07
CA ILE A 51 -8.02 -9.48 -27.47
C ILE A 51 -9.05 -9.52 -28.59
N THR A 52 -9.90 -10.55 -28.57
CA THR A 52 -10.90 -10.78 -29.63
C THR A 52 -12.29 -10.77 -29.06
N HIS A 53 -13.18 -10.03 -29.70
CA HIS A 53 -14.60 -9.99 -29.36
C HIS A 53 -15.29 -11.30 -29.75
N GLU A 54 -15.94 -11.95 -28.78
CA GLU A 54 -16.80 -13.12 -29.03
C GLU A 54 -18.25 -12.66 -29.24
N ASN A 55 -18.73 -11.78 -28.36
CA ASN A 55 -20.06 -11.17 -28.37
C ASN A 55 -20.07 -9.93 -27.45
N ASP A 56 -21.19 -9.20 -27.46
CA ASP A 56 -21.36 -7.92 -26.77
C ASP A 56 -21.19 -7.98 -25.23
N ASP A 57 -20.98 -9.17 -24.65
CA ASP A 57 -20.71 -9.38 -23.22
C ASP A 57 -19.43 -10.19 -22.95
N CYS A 58 -18.61 -10.47 -23.96
CA CYS A 58 -17.50 -11.41 -23.83
C CYS A 58 -16.31 -11.10 -24.75
N TYR A 59 -15.13 -11.03 -24.14
CA TYR A 59 -13.85 -11.09 -24.83
C TYR A 59 -13.19 -12.46 -24.66
N LEU A 60 -12.46 -12.88 -25.69
CA LEU A 60 -11.54 -14.00 -25.66
C LEU A 60 -10.16 -13.51 -25.28
N ILE A 61 -9.62 -14.08 -24.20
CA ILE A 61 -8.34 -13.75 -23.61
C ILE A 61 -7.38 -14.93 -23.85
N PRO A 62 -6.26 -14.75 -24.56
CA PRO A 62 -5.25 -15.79 -24.70
C PRO A 62 -4.47 -15.91 -23.39
N THR A 63 -4.56 -17.07 -22.76
CA THR A 63 -3.87 -17.37 -21.51
C THR A 63 -2.89 -18.53 -21.70
N LEU A 64 -2.07 -18.86 -20.70
CA LEU A 64 -1.10 -19.96 -20.81
C LEU A 64 -1.78 -21.34 -20.89
N GLU A 65 -3.00 -21.46 -20.36
CA GLU A 65 -3.85 -22.66 -20.36
C GLU A 65 -4.77 -22.72 -21.59
N GLY A 66 -4.68 -21.73 -22.49
CA GLY A 66 -5.50 -21.60 -23.68
C GLY A 66 -6.42 -20.38 -23.64
N THR A 67 -7.31 -20.27 -24.62
CA THR A 67 -8.22 -19.12 -24.72
C THR A 67 -9.32 -19.21 -23.67
N MET A 68 -9.42 -18.19 -22.82
CA MET A 68 -10.45 -18.07 -21.79
C MET A 68 -11.45 -16.96 -22.12
N LYS A 69 -12.67 -17.08 -21.60
CA LYS A 69 -13.71 -16.05 -21.73
C LYS A 69 -13.63 -15.07 -20.57
N MET A 70 -13.68 -13.77 -20.88
CA MET A 70 -13.84 -12.70 -19.92
C MET A 70 -15.18 -12.01 -20.16
N GLY A 71 -16.07 -12.06 -19.17
CA GLY A 71 -17.35 -11.35 -19.15
C GLY A 71 -17.33 -10.09 -18.30
N ARG A 72 -18.49 -9.42 -18.21
CA ARG A 72 -18.65 -8.13 -17.50
C ARG A 72 -18.36 -8.18 -16.00
N ASP A 73 -18.59 -9.33 -15.37
CA ASP A 73 -18.35 -9.56 -13.94
C ASP A 73 -16.96 -10.12 -13.64
N ASP A 74 -16.06 -10.05 -14.62
CA ASP A 74 -14.68 -10.47 -14.46
C ASP A 74 -13.74 -9.26 -14.33
N MET A 75 -12.59 -9.53 -13.73
CA MET A 75 -11.39 -8.69 -13.71
C MET A 75 -10.35 -9.33 -14.62
N LEU A 76 -9.70 -8.55 -15.48
CA LEU A 76 -8.53 -9.00 -16.23
C LEU A 76 -7.27 -8.69 -15.43
N ILE A 77 -6.60 -9.71 -14.91
CA ILE A 77 -5.36 -9.59 -14.14
C ILE A 77 -4.17 -9.75 -15.07
N THR A 78 -3.12 -8.95 -14.87
CA THR A 78 -1.80 -9.14 -15.48
C THR A 78 -0.82 -9.68 -14.44
N GLY A 79 -0.25 -10.86 -14.71
CA GLY A 79 0.73 -11.54 -13.88
C GLY A 79 2.16 -11.03 -14.06
N VAL A 80 3.09 -11.61 -13.31
CA VAL A 80 4.46 -11.10 -13.15
C VAL A 80 5.34 -11.23 -14.40
N LYS A 81 4.99 -12.10 -15.34
CA LYS A 81 5.67 -12.25 -16.64
C LYS A 81 4.86 -11.62 -17.77
N GLY A 82 3.85 -10.80 -17.46
CA GLY A 82 2.98 -10.16 -18.44
C GLY A 82 1.88 -11.06 -18.98
N GLU A 83 1.71 -12.26 -18.45
CA GLU A 83 0.57 -13.13 -18.75
C GLU A 83 -0.74 -12.52 -18.25
N ILE A 84 -1.85 -12.75 -18.97
CA ILE A 84 -3.15 -12.18 -18.60
C ILE A 84 -4.18 -13.27 -18.33
N TYR A 85 -5.04 -13.04 -17.34
CA TYR A 85 -6.08 -13.99 -16.93
C TYR A 85 -7.37 -13.27 -16.55
N PRO A 86 -8.55 -13.76 -17.01
CA PRO A 86 -9.80 -13.38 -16.38
C PRO A 86 -9.90 -14.02 -14.99
N CYS A 87 -10.38 -13.25 -14.03
CA CYS A 87 -10.66 -13.66 -12.66
C CYS A 87 -12.05 -13.17 -12.28
N LYS A 88 -12.84 -13.99 -11.58
CA LYS A 88 -14.15 -13.54 -11.11
C LYS A 88 -14.00 -12.37 -10.15
N ARG A 89 -14.80 -11.31 -10.32
CA ARG A 89 -14.66 -10.08 -9.53
C ARG A 89 -14.82 -10.31 -8.03
N ASP A 90 -15.77 -11.14 -7.63
CA ASP A 90 -15.97 -11.53 -6.23
C ASP A 90 -14.75 -12.24 -5.63
N ILE A 91 -14.14 -13.16 -6.37
CA ILE A 91 -12.90 -13.82 -5.97
C ILE A 91 -11.76 -12.82 -5.90
N PHE A 92 -11.67 -11.91 -6.88
CA PHE A 92 -10.64 -10.86 -6.89
C PHE A 92 -10.74 -9.97 -5.65
N GLU A 93 -11.92 -9.40 -5.38
CA GLU A 93 -12.17 -8.54 -4.22
C GLU A 93 -11.94 -9.25 -2.88
N ALA A 94 -12.22 -10.55 -2.82
CA ALA A 94 -11.97 -11.35 -1.61
C ALA A 94 -10.49 -11.71 -1.41
N THR A 95 -9.62 -11.56 -2.42
CA THR A 95 -8.24 -12.05 -2.40
C THR A 95 -7.17 -10.99 -2.66
N TYR A 96 -7.55 -9.79 -3.08
CA TYR A 96 -6.65 -8.68 -3.38
C TYR A 96 -7.10 -7.40 -2.69
N ASP A 97 -6.15 -6.76 -2.00
CA ASP A 97 -6.28 -5.38 -1.53
C ASP A 97 -5.60 -4.43 -2.53
N LEU A 98 -5.98 -3.15 -2.50
CA LEU A 98 -5.25 -2.12 -3.22
C LEU A 98 -3.80 -2.05 -2.75
N ALA A 99 -2.88 -1.87 -3.70
CA ALA A 99 -1.50 -1.57 -3.35
C ALA A 99 -1.43 -0.22 -2.61
N PRO A 100 -0.42 0.00 -1.74
CA PRO A 100 -0.37 1.21 -0.91
C PRO A 100 -0.48 2.53 -1.67
N ALA A 101 0.11 2.61 -2.87
CA ALA A 101 0.03 3.80 -3.72
C ALA A 101 -1.39 4.05 -4.26
N ASP A 102 -2.06 3.00 -4.72
CA ASP A 102 -3.42 3.09 -5.25
C ASP A 102 -4.44 3.36 -4.13
N LEU A 103 -4.22 2.77 -2.94
CA LEU A 103 -5.00 3.05 -1.75
C LEU A 103 -4.88 4.52 -1.34
N GLU A 104 -3.67 5.08 -1.34
CA GLU A 104 -3.46 6.50 -1.05
C GLU A 104 -4.14 7.41 -2.09
N GLN A 105 -4.12 7.05 -3.37
CA GLN A 105 -4.86 7.78 -4.39
C GLN A 105 -6.38 7.71 -4.16
N GLU A 106 -6.91 6.55 -3.79
CA GLU A 106 -8.33 6.38 -3.50
C GLU A 106 -8.75 7.20 -2.26
N ILE A 107 -7.93 7.21 -1.21
CA ILE A 107 -8.12 8.06 -0.04
C ILE A 107 -8.18 9.53 -0.47
N GLN A 108 -7.28 9.96 -1.35
CA GLN A 108 -7.32 11.33 -1.87
C GLN A 108 -8.51 11.64 -2.76
N ALA A 109 -9.07 10.65 -3.45
CA ALA A 109 -10.28 10.86 -4.25
C ALA A 109 -11.56 10.90 -3.40
N LYS A 110 -11.60 10.17 -2.27
CA LYS A 110 -12.83 9.94 -1.50
C LYS A 110 -12.85 10.60 -0.11
N ALA A 111 -11.69 11.00 0.42
CA ALA A 111 -11.51 11.53 1.77
C ALA A 111 -10.60 12.78 1.79
N ASP A 112 -10.79 13.69 0.83
CA ASP A 112 -10.02 14.94 0.66
C ASP A 112 -10.55 16.14 1.46
N LYS A 113 -11.77 16.04 2.00
CA LYS A 113 -12.46 17.19 2.61
C LYS A 113 -11.88 17.67 3.94
N GLY A 114 -11.13 16.80 4.63
CA GLY A 114 -10.64 17.05 5.98
C GLY A 114 -9.11 16.97 6.08
N PRO A 115 -8.50 17.65 7.06
CA PRO A 115 -7.08 17.50 7.34
C PRO A 115 -6.79 16.06 7.78
N ARG A 116 -5.70 15.48 7.25
CA ARG A 116 -5.25 14.13 7.57
C ARG A 116 -3.73 14.05 7.62
N VAL A 117 -3.23 13.04 8.31
CA VAL A 117 -1.82 12.63 8.20
C VAL A 117 -1.60 12.01 6.83
N THR A 118 -0.51 12.39 6.15
CA THR A 118 -0.13 11.83 4.85
C THR A 118 1.13 10.98 4.99
N PRO A 119 1.41 10.05 4.04
CA PRO A 119 2.66 9.29 4.04
C PRO A 119 3.88 10.20 4.04
N ALA A 120 3.82 11.31 3.30
CA ALA A 120 4.89 12.31 3.27
C ALA A 120 5.09 12.99 4.64
N ALA A 121 4.00 13.34 5.34
CA ALA A 121 4.08 13.91 6.68
C ALA A 121 4.68 12.94 7.70
N LEU A 122 4.35 11.65 7.59
CA LEU A 122 4.97 10.61 8.40
C LEU A 122 6.47 10.52 8.15
N GLN A 123 6.89 10.44 6.88
CA GLN A 123 8.32 10.36 6.54
C GLN A 123 9.08 11.61 6.99
N ALA A 124 8.47 12.80 6.85
CA ALA A 124 9.05 14.05 7.34
C ALA A 124 9.13 14.16 8.87
N GLU A 125 8.35 13.35 9.62
CA GLU A 125 8.44 13.29 11.07
C GLU A 125 9.66 12.52 11.56
N ILE A 126 10.18 11.57 10.77
CA ILE A 126 11.31 10.72 11.12
C ILE A 126 12.62 11.49 10.89
N VAL A 127 13.40 11.68 11.94
CA VAL A 127 14.71 12.35 11.90
C VAL A 127 15.84 11.35 11.62
N SER A 128 15.80 10.18 12.26
CA SER A 128 16.82 9.15 12.08
C SER A 128 16.25 7.74 12.30
N ALA A 129 16.92 6.75 11.73
CA ALA A 129 16.60 5.33 11.89
C ALA A 129 17.85 4.57 12.31
N HIS A 130 17.73 3.73 13.35
CA HIS A 130 18.80 2.94 13.92
C HIS A 130 18.41 1.47 13.92
N TYR A 131 19.27 0.62 13.38
CA TYR A 131 19.01 -0.82 13.23
C TYR A 131 20.04 -1.64 13.98
N PHE A 132 19.58 -2.67 14.67
CA PHE A 132 20.43 -3.63 15.36
C PHE A 132 19.65 -4.92 15.65
N THR A 133 20.34 -6.02 15.90
CA THR A 133 19.72 -7.25 16.39
C THR A 133 19.68 -7.27 17.91
N ALA A 134 18.76 -8.04 18.49
CA ALA A 134 18.72 -8.25 19.94
C ALA A 134 20.07 -8.76 20.49
N TYR A 135 20.78 -9.57 19.71
CA TYR A 135 22.12 -10.05 20.06
C TYR A 135 23.12 -8.90 20.21
N GLN A 136 23.16 -7.98 19.24
CA GLN A 136 24.05 -6.82 19.28
C GLN A 136 23.75 -5.93 20.49
N GLY A 137 22.47 -5.71 20.79
CA GLY A 137 22.06 -5.00 21.99
C GLY A 137 22.48 -5.71 23.29
N ALA A 138 22.29 -7.03 23.36
CA ALA A 138 22.62 -7.83 24.53
C ALA A 138 24.13 -7.90 24.80
N VAL A 139 24.96 -8.11 23.77
CA VAL A 139 26.43 -8.14 23.91
C VAL A 139 26.98 -6.85 24.53
N MET A 140 26.35 -5.72 24.23
CA MET A 140 26.75 -4.43 24.81
C MET A 140 26.20 -4.20 26.23
N ALA A 141 25.17 -4.93 26.63
CA ALA A 141 24.42 -4.70 27.88
C ALA A 141 24.78 -5.68 29.01
N THR A 142 25.33 -6.86 28.71
CA THR A 142 25.66 -7.88 29.71
C THR A 142 27.07 -8.45 29.49
N SER A 143 27.67 -8.95 30.57
CA SER A 143 28.97 -9.64 30.56
C SER A 143 28.85 -11.16 30.48
N GLY A 144 27.62 -11.70 30.52
CA GLY A 144 27.35 -13.14 30.47
C GLY A 144 27.21 -13.69 29.04
N PRO A 145 27.10 -15.03 28.89
CA PRO A 145 26.85 -15.64 27.59
C PRO A 145 25.53 -15.13 27.00
N VAL A 146 25.57 -14.71 25.73
CA VAL A 146 24.42 -14.20 24.99
C VAL A 146 23.91 -15.31 24.04
N PRO A 147 22.63 -15.71 24.10
CA PRO A 147 22.08 -16.71 23.18
C PRO A 147 22.14 -16.26 21.73
N GLY A 148 22.61 -17.14 20.83
CA GLY A 148 22.77 -16.82 19.41
C GLY A 148 21.44 -16.54 18.68
N GLU A 149 20.33 -17.06 19.19
CA GLU A 149 18.98 -16.89 18.67
C GLU A 149 18.53 -15.42 18.69
N LEU A 150 19.10 -14.60 19.58
CA LEU A 150 18.88 -13.15 19.58
C LEU A 150 19.36 -12.47 18.29
N GLY A 151 20.19 -13.15 17.49
CA GLY A 151 20.60 -12.68 16.17
C GLY A 151 19.48 -12.71 15.12
N LEU A 152 18.37 -13.38 15.40
CA LEU A 152 17.22 -13.51 14.50
C LEU A 152 16.15 -12.42 14.71
N LEU A 153 16.30 -11.60 15.75
CA LEU A 153 15.38 -10.52 16.08
C LEU A 153 16.02 -9.18 15.73
N THR A 154 15.55 -8.55 14.66
CA THR A 154 15.98 -7.23 14.20
C THR A 154 15.08 -6.14 14.76
N PHE A 155 15.66 -5.09 15.32
CA PHE A 155 14.97 -3.88 15.73
C PHE A 155 15.23 -2.73 14.76
N CYS A 156 14.23 -1.86 14.62
CA CYS A 156 14.34 -0.54 14.04
C CYS A 156 13.87 0.47 15.09
N VAL A 157 14.73 1.42 15.45
CA VAL A 157 14.40 2.53 16.34
C VAL A 157 14.41 3.81 15.53
N LEU A 158 13.24 4.44 15.43
CA LEU A 158 13.03 5.72 14.77
C LEU A 158 13.02 6.84 15.81
N VAL A 159 13.76 7.91 15.55
CA VAL A 159 13.70 9.15 16.36
C VAL A 159 12.85 10.17 15.60
N LEU A 160 11.83 10.71 16.26
CA LEU A 160 10.92 11.70 15.68
C LEU A 160 11.40 13.13 15.94
N ARG A 161 10.86 14.11 15.20
CA ARG A 161 11.24 15.54 15.32
C ARG A 161 11.12 16.11 16.73
N ASN A 162 10.19 15.60 17.54
CA ASN A 162 10.02 16.02 18.94
C ASN A 162 10.91 15.24 19.94
N GLY A 163 11.83 14.40 19.46
CA GLY A 163 12.70 13.56 20.29
C GLY A 163 12.06 12.27 20.80
N PHE A 164 10.78 12.02 20.51
CA PHE A 164 10.12 10.76 20.85
C PHE A 164 10.70 9.62 20.02
N THR A 165 10.82 8.42 20.61
CA THR A 165 11.33 7.24 19.93
C THR A 165 10.25 6.21 19.69
N VAL A 166 10.26 5.61 18.50
CA VAL A 166 9.33 4.56 18.10
C VAL A 166 10.12 3.32 17.69
N ILE A 167 9.66 2.15 18.12
CA ILE A 167 10.36 0.89 17.89
C ILE A 167 9.48 -0.03 17.05
N GLY A 168 10.07 -0.60 16.00
CA GLY A 168 9.53 -1.74 15.27
C GLY A 168 10.51 -2.90 15.31
N HIS A 169 9.99 -4.11 15.07
CA HIS A 169 10.80 -5.33 15.14
C HIS A 169 10.41 -6.33 14.05
N SER A 170 11.36 -7.19 13.70
CA SER A 170 11.16 -8.32 12.79
C SER A 170 11.84 -9.55 13.39
N ALA A 171 11.05 -10.60 13.62
CA ALA A 171 11.54 -11.87 14.17
C ALA A 171 11.57 -12.92 13.06
N CYS A 172 12.74 -13.48 12.78
CA CYS A 172 12.89 -14.58 11.83
C CYS A 172 12.66 -15.92 12.53
N ALA A 173 11.74 -16.74 11.99
CA ALA A 173 11.40 -18.03 12.59
C ALA A 173 12.49 -19.11 12.42
N SER A 174 13.38 -18.97 11.43
CA SER A 174 14.43 -19.96 11.13
C SER A 174 15.73 -19.25 10.74
N PRO A 175 16.88 -19.60 11.36
CA PRO A 175 18.18 -19.03 11.03
C PRO A 175 18.54 -19.13 9.55
N GLU A 176 18.17 -20.23 8.90
CA GLU A 176 18.48 -20.51 7.49
C GLU A 176 17.78 -19.53 6.54
N ASN A 177 16.63 -18.99 6.97
CA ASN A 177 15.85 -18.01 6.21
C ASN A 177 16.15 -16.57 6.62
N TYR A 178 17.08 -16.35 7.56
CA TYR A 178 17.42 -15.00 8.00
C TYR A 178 18.03 -14.20 6.85
N ASN A 179 17.46 -13.04 6.61
CA ASN A 179 17.98 -12.05 5.68
C ASN A 179 17.92 -10.69 6.35
N LYS A 180 19.10 -10.08 6.55
CA LYS A 180 19.26 -8.80 7.25
C LYS A 180 18.43 -7.70 6.59
N GLU A 181 18.53 -7.53 5.28
CA GLU A 181 17.86 -6.46 4.54
C GLU A 181 16.34 -6.57 4.64
N ILE A 182 15.80 -7.79 4.50
CA ILE A 182 14.37 -8.06 4.69
C ILE A 182 13.95 -7.79 6.14
N GLY A 183 14.77 -8.21 7.11
CA GLY A 183 14.53 -7.98 8.53
C GLY A 183 14.46 -6.49 8.88
N GLU A 184 15.43 -5.70 8.42
CA GLU A 184 15.48 -4.24 8.62
C GLU A 184 14.29 -3.54 7.97
N ARG A 185 13.92 -3.93 6.75
CA ARG A 185 12.75 -3.39 6.05
C ARG A 185 11.46 -3.63 6.83
N ILE A 186 11.19 -4.87 7.23
CA ILE A 186 9.98 -5.21 8.01
C ILE A 186 9.99 -4.51 9.37
N ALA A 187 11.13 -4.44 10.03
CA ALA A 187 11.25 -3.74 11.32
C ALA A 187 10.94 -2.24 11.16
N ARG A 188 11.39 -1.60 10.08
CA ARG A 188 11.03 -0.21 9.75
C ARG A 188 9.55 -0.05 9.47
N GLU A 189 8.97 -0.87 8.59
CA GLU A 189 7.54 -0.83 8.26
C GLU A 189 6.68 -0.98 9.53
N ASN A 190 7.07 -1.87 10.45
CA ASN A 190 6.41 -2.01 11.75
C ASN A 190 6.56 -0.77 12.62
N ALA A 191 7.72 -0.12 12.65
CA ALA A 191 7.93 1.12 13.41
C ALA A 191 7.08 2.28 12.84
N GLU A 192 7.02 2.42 11.51
CA GLU A 192 6.21 3.43 10.83
C GLU A 192 4.71 3.24 11.09
N ARG A 193 4.24 1.98 11.19
CA ARG A 193 2.86 1.67 11.55
C ARG A 193 2.45 2.26 12.90
N GLU A 194 3.36 2.26 13.88
CA GLU A 194 3.12 2.85 15.20
C GLU A 194 3.12 4.39 15.18
N ILE A 195 3.75 5.03 14.17
CA ILE A 195 3.77 6.50 14.05
C ILE A 195 2.41 7.05 13.59
N TRP A 196 1.68 6.32 12.74
CA TRP A 196 0.38 6.74 12.22
C TRP A 196 -0.62 7.16 13.30
N PRO A 197 -0.94 6.33 14.33
CA PRO A 197 -1.86 6.75 15.39
C PRO A 197 -1.32 7.92 16.22
N LEU A 198 0.00 8.05 16.40
CA LEU A 198 0.61 9.17 17.13
C LEU A 198 0.42 10.50 16.39
N LEU A 199 0.66 10.52 15.08
CA LEU A 199 0.42 11.71 14.26
C LEU A 199 -1.08 12.01 14.14
N GLY A 200 -1.92 10.97 14.05
CA GLY A 200 -3.38 11.14 14.05
C GLY A 200 -3.88 11.78 15.34
N PHE A 201 -3.40 11.32 16.48
CA PHE A 201 -3.71 11.92 17.79
C PHE A 201 -3.24 13.38 17.85
N ARG A 202 -1.99 13.66 17.47
CA ARG A 202 -1.45 15.04 17.46
C ARG A 202 -2.27 15.97 16.58
N LEU A 203 -2.63 15.53 15.37
CA LEU A 203 -3.49 16.29 14.49
C LEU A 203 -4.85 16.54 15.14
N ARG A 204 -5.42 15.55 15.82
CA ARG A 204 -6.70 15.72 16.52
C ARG A 204 -6.61 16.74 17.65
N ASP A 205 -5.53 16.73 18.43
CA ASP A 205 -5.26 17.73 19.46
C ASP A 205 -5.17 19.14 18.87
N GLU A 206 -4.49 19.30 17.74
CA GLU A 206 -4.39 20.58 17.04
C GLU A 206 -5.76 21.08 16.57
N LEU A 207 -6.58 20.19 16.00
CA LEU A 207 -7.93 20.53 15.53
C LEU A 207 -8.92 20.81 16.68
N ALA A 208 -8.71 20.21 17.85
CA ALA A 208 -9.53 20.43 19.03
C ALA A 208 -9.08 21.65 19.86
N ARG A 209 -7.89 22.20 19.58
CA ARG A 209 -7.35 23.33 20.33
C ARG A 209 -8.24 24.56 20.12
N PRO A 210 -8.76 25.18 21.21
CA PRO A 210 -9.54 26.40 21.09
C PRO A 210 -8.64 27.52 20.57
N VAL A 211 -9.18 28.36 19.69
CA VAL A 211 -8.50 29.59 19.25
C VAL A 211 -8.47 30.54 20.44
N LEU A 212 -7.28 30.75 21.01
CA LEU A 212 -7.06 31.76 22.03
C LEU A 212 -7.19 33.14 21.39
N THR A 213 -8.07 33.96 21.94
CA THR A 213 -8.17 35.37 21.59
C THR A 213 -7.11 36.18 22.35
N ASP A 214 -6.81 37.39 21.88
CA ASP A 214 -5.94 38.32 22.61
C ASP A 214 -6.48 38.61 24.02
N ALA A 215 -7.81 38.57 24.19
CA ALA A 215 -8.46 38.73 25.48
C ALA A 215 -8.23 37.53 26.41
N ASP A 216 -8.18 36.31 25.88
CA ASP A 216 -7.82 35.11 26.65
C ASP A 216 -6.36 35.15 27.10
N ALA A 217 -5.45 35.55 26.20
CA ALA A 217 -4.04 35.70 26.52
C ALA A 217 -3.80 36.78 27.59
N ALA A 218 -4.51 37.91 27.49
CA ALA A 218 -4.47 38.97 28.50
C ALA A 218 -5.03 38.50 29.86
N ALA A 219 -6.10 37.71 29.85
CA ALA A 219 -6.70 37.17 31.07
C ALA A 219 -5.76 36.17 31.78
N ASP A 220 -5.12 35.27 31.02
CA ASP A 220 -4.13 34.32 31.55
C ASP A 220 -2.92 35.05 32.17
N LEU A 221 -2.39 36.09 31.49
CA LEU A 221 -1.29 36.91 32.00
C LEU A 221 -1.67 37.70 33.26
N ALA A 222 -2.91 38.17 33.35
CA ALA A 222 -3.43 38.89 34.50
C ALA A 222 -3.87 37.98 35.65
N GLY A 223 -3.87 36.64 35.46
CA GLY A 223 -4.40 35.68 36.43
C GLY A 223 -5.91 35.79 36.65
N THR A 224 -6.64 36.36 35.69
CA THR A 224 -8.09 36.55 35.74
C THR A 224 -8.81 35.50 34.88
N PRO A 225 -10.08 35.15 35.18
CA PRO A 225 -10.84 34.22 34.34
C PRO A 225 -10.93 34.70 32.89
N ARG A 226 -10.80 33.78 31.93
CA ARG A 226 -10.97 34.07 30.50
C ARG A 226 -12.39 34.57 30.22
N PRO A 227 -12.55 35.59 29.35
CA PRO A 227 -13.87 36.09 28.97
C PRO A 227 -14.65 35.00 28.22
N THR A 228 -15.92 34.83 28.58
CA THR A 228 -16.86 33.89 27.94
C THR A 228 -17.26 34.33 26.55
#